data_AF-A0A6B8QL26-F1
#
_entry.id   AF-A0A6B8QL26-F1
#
_cell.length_a   1.000
_cell.length_b   1.000
_cell.length_c   1.000
_cell.angle_alpha   90.00
_cell.angle_beta   90.00
_cell.angle_gamma   90.00
#
_symmetry.space_group_name_H-M   'P 1'
#
loop_
_entity.id
_entity.type
_entity.pdbx_description
1 polymer ?
#
loop_
_entity_poly.entity_id
_entity_poly.type
_entity_poly.pdbx_seq_one_letter_code
_entity_poly.pdbx_strand_id
1 'polypeptide(L)'
;MKPGSVKHGAEVQQTRHDGLKWAAVVALLVVAVVGNTYFADIGLLYRVLGVVVLCVIAGLIALTTTKGRDLVELARSAKKEIQRVVWPTRAETIQTTAIVLVAVLVVGLMLWLIDTLLGWAMSGVIG
;
A
#
# COMPACT_ATOMS: atom_id res chain seq x y z
N MET A 1 46.38 8.15 15.06
CA MET A 1 45.30 8.30 14.07
C MET A 1 45.13 6.97 13.34
N LYS A 2 44.03 6.24 13.56
CA LYS A 2 43.71 5.00 12.85
C LYS A 2 42.53 5.29 11.90
N PRO A 3 42.74 5.32 10.58
CA PRO A 3 41.67 5.59 9.63
C PRO A 3 40.69 4.41 9.58
N GLY A 4 39.43 4.73 9.34
CA GLY A 4 38.30 3.82 9.39
C GLY A 4 38.44 2.61 8.48
N SER A 5 38.20 1.43 9.06
CA SER A 5 37.75 0.29 8.29
C SER A 5 36.24 0.41 8.15
N VAL A 6 35.85 0.98 7.01
CA VAL A 6 34.50 0.93 6.48
C VAL A 6 34.10 -0.55 6.48
N LYS A 7 33.11 -0.92 7.30
CA LYS A 7 32.52 -2.24 7.28
C LYS A 7 32.03 -2.48 5.87
N HIS A 8 32.77 -3.31 5.15
CA HIS A 8 32.47 -3.72 3.79
C HIS A 8 31.03 -4.24 3.80
N GLY A 9 30.27 -3.78 2.81
CA GLY A 9 28.88 -4.11 2.63
C GLY A 9 28.69 -5.61 2.84
N ALA A 10 27.69 -5.95 3.63
CA ALA A 10 27.19 -7.30 3.74
C ALA A 10 27.06 -7.84 2.31
N GLU A 11 28.01 -8.67 1.91
CA GLU A 11 27.80 -9.59 0.80
C GLU A 11 26.52 -10.31 1.20
N VAL A 12 25.44 -10.00 0.48
CA VAL A 12 24.23 -10.80 0.51
C VAL A 12 24.73 -12.18 0.14
N GLN A 13 24.91 -13.01 1.16
CA GLN A 13 25.41 -14.35 1.05
C GLN A 13 24.33 -15.11 0.29
N GLN A 14 24.37 -14.98 -1.05
CA GLN A 14 23.54 -15.69 -2.00
C GLN A 14 23.89 -17.15 -1.79
N THR A 15 23.18 -17.75 -0.86
CA THR A 15 23.24 -19.17 -0.64
C THR A 15 22.80 -19.78 -1.96
N ARG A 16 23.65 -20.60 -2.60
CA ARG A 16 23.41 -21.23 -3.91
C ARG A 16 22.02 -21.88 -4.03
N HIS A 17 21.42 -22.22 -2.90
CA HIS A 17 20.07 -22.77 -2.76
C HIS A 17 18.93 -21.75 -2.93
N ASP A 18 19.15 -20.45 -2.76
CA ASP A 18 18.12 -19.42 -2.96
C ASP A 18 17.77 -19.28 -4.44
N GLY A 19 18.77 -19.36 -5.33
CA GLY A 19 18.54 -19.41 -6.77
C GLY A 19 17.70 -20.62 -7.18
N LEU A 20 17.96 -21.78 -6.56
CA LEU A 20 17.20 -23.01 -6.81
C LEU A 20 15.75 -22.91 -6.30
N LYS A 21 15.54 -22.29 -5.12
CA LYS A 21 14.19 -22.03 -4.60
C LYS A 21 13.41 -21.06 -5.49
N TRP A 22 14.05 -20.02 -5.99
CA TRP A 22 13.42 -19.10 -6.95
C TRP A 22 13.07 -19.77 -8.27
N ALA A 23 13.95 -20.63 -8.80
CA ALA A 23 13.64 -21.43 -9.98
C ALA A 23 12.43 -22.35 -9.74
N ALA A 24 12.33 -22.97 -8.56
CA ALA A 24 11.18 -23.79 -8.18
C ALA A 24 9.87 -22.96 -8.06
N VAL A 25 9.94 -21.75 -7.51
CA VAL A 25 8.79 -20.83 -7.44
C VAL A 25 8.31 -20.45 -8.85
N VAL A 26 9.22 -20.07 -9.75
CA VAL A 26 8.88 -19.73 -11.13
C VAL A 26 8.28 -20.93 -11.85
N ALA A 27 8.86 -22.12 -11.68
CA ALA A 27 8.31 -23.35 -12.26
C ALA A 27 6.88 -23.65 -11.75
N LEU A 28 6.63 -23.50 -10.44
CA LEU A 28 5.29 -23.69 -9.86
C LEU A 28 4.27 -22.68 -10.39
N LEU A 29 4.67 -21.41 -10.59
CA LEU A 29 3.79 -20.40 -11.18
C LEU A 29 3.47 -20.69 -12.64
N VAL A 30 4.47 -21.13 -13.43
CA VAL A 30 4.25 -21.56 -14.81
C VAL A 30 3.29 -22.76 -14.86
N VAL A 31 3.48 -23.75 -13.99
CA VAL A 31 2.56 -24.89 -13.86
C VAL A 31 1.15 -24.44 -13.47
N ALA A 32 1.01 -23.46 -12.58
CA ALA A 32 -0.30 -22.92 -12.21
C ALA A 32 -0.98 -22.22 -13.40
N VAL A 33 -0.26 -21.43 -14.19
CA VAL A 33 -0.79 -20.72 -15.36
C VAL A 33 -1.15 -21.69 -16.49
N VAL A 34 -0.26 -22.63 -16.81
CA VAL A 34 -0.47 -23.63 -17.87
C VAL A 34 -1.55 -24.64 -17.45
N GLY A 35 -1.55 -25.10 -16.20
CA GLY A 35 -2.63 -25.95 -15.69
C GLY A 35 -3.98 -25.25 -15.75
N ASN A 36 -4.01 -23.95 -15.43
CA ASN A 36 -5.21 -23.14 -15.55
C ASN A 36 -5.71 -23.07 -17.00
N THR A 37 -4.85 -22.93 -18.01
CA THR A 37 -5.30 -22.89 -19.42
C THR A 37 -5.71 -24.26 -19.97
N TYR A 38 -5.04 -25.35 -19.56
CA TYR A 38 -5.38 -26.71 -20.00
C TYR A 38 -6.67 -27.25 -19.37
N PHE A 39 -6.94 -26.94 -18.10
CA PHE A 39 -8.18 -27.35 -17.42
C PHE A 39 -9.33 -26.34 -17.64
N ALA A 40 -9.41 -25.76 -18.83
CA ALA A 40 -10.46 -24.79 -19.17
C ALA A 40 -11.87 -25.38 -19.20
N ASP A 41 -11.98 -26.69 -19.43
CA ASP A 41 -13.26 -27.42 -19.53
C ASP A 41 -13.79 -27.93 -18.18
N ILE A 42 -13.03 -27.78 -17.09
CA ILE A 42 -13.46 -28.16 -15.73
C ILE A 42 -14.21 -27.00 -15.06
N GLY A 43 -15.20 -27.31 -14.22
CA GLY A 43 -15.95 -26.33 -13.45
C GLY A 43 -15.06 -25.32 -12.70
N LEU A 44 -15.43 -24.04 -12.81
CA LEU A 44 -14.65 -22.88 -12.35
C LEU A 44 -14.11 -23.01 -10.92
N LEU A 45 -14.92 -23.58 -10.01
CA LEU A 45 -14.57 -23.74 -8.59
C LEU A 45 -13.29 -24.56 -8.38
N TYR A 46 -13.14 -25.69 -9.09
CA TYR A 46 -12.01 -26.61 -8.92
C TYR A 46 -10.71 -26.02 -9.46
N ARG A 47 -10.78 -25.27 -10.57
CA ARG A 47 -9.65 -24.58 -11.18
C ARG A 47 -9.12 -23.47 -10.29
N VAL A 48 -10.01 -22.64 -9.74
CA VAL A 48 -9.63 -21.55 -8.83
C VAL A 48 -8.98 -22.11 -7.57
N LEU A 49 -9.55 -23.16 -6.96
CA LEU A 49 -8.96 -23.79 -5.79
C LEU A 49 -7.56 -24.36 -6.07
N GLY A 50 -7.37 -25.05 -7.20
CA GLY A 50 -6.06 -25.58 -7.59
C GLY A 50 -5.00 -24.50 -7.78
N VAL A 51 -5.34 -23.40 -8.45
CA VAL A 51 -4.44 -22.25 -8.63
C VAL A 51 -4.12 -21.58 -7.31
N VAL A 52 -5.12 -21.40 -6.43
CA VAL A 52 -4.91 -20.80 -5.10
C VAL A 52 -3.96 -21.66 -4.27
N VAL A 53 -4.13 -22.99 -4.24
CA VAL A 53 -3.23 -23.89 -3.50
C VAL A 53 -1.80 -23.82 -4.05
N LEU A 54 -1.62 -23.84 -5.37
CA LEU A 54 -0.29 -23.73 -5.99
C LEU A 54 0.37 -22.37 -5.70
N CYS A 55 -0.38 -21.28 -5.76
CA CYS A 55 0.10 -19.95 -5.40
C CYS A 55 0.49 -19.85 -3.93
N VAL A 56 -0.28 -20.48 -3.02
CA VAL A 56 0.06 -20.54 -1.59
C VAL A 56 1.36 -21.31 -1.39
N ILE A 57 1.54 -22.48 -2.01
CA ILE A 57 2.77 -23.27 -1.90
C ILE A 57 3.97 -22.48 -2.45
N ALA A 58 3.83 -21.84 -3.62
CA ALA A 58 4.86 -20.99 -4.19
C ALA A 58 5.21 -19.81 -3.27
N GLY A 59 4.20 -19.17 -2.67
CA GLY A 59 4.37 -18.11 -1.68
C GLY A 59 5.10 -18.58 -0.42
N LEU A 60 4.75 -19.75 0.13
CA LEU A 60 5.43 -20.33 1.28
C LEU A 60 6.91 -20.63 0.99
N ILE A 61 7.22 -21.18 -0.19
CA ILE A 61 8.60 -21.42 -0.62
C ILE A 61 9.36 -20.09 -0.77
N ALA A 62 8.74 -19.08 -1.38
CA ALA A 62 9.33 -17.76 -1.51
C ALA A 62 9.63 -17.10 -0.15
N LEU A 63 8.74 -17.23 0.83
CA LEU A 63 8.92 -16.71 2.18
C LEU A 63 10.06 -17.40 2.95
N THR A 64 10.39 -18.66 2.63
CA THR A 64 11.56 -19.36 3.21
C THR A 64 12.91 -18.96 2.62
N THR A 65 12.93 -18.07 1.62
CA THR A 65 14.15 -17.54 0.98
C THR A 65 14.71 -16.34 1.75
N THR A 66 16.00 -16.05 1.62
CA THR A 66 16.67 -14.88 2.22
C THR A 66 15.90 -13.57 2.03
N LYS A 67 15.54 -13.24 0.78
CA LYS A 67 14.68 -12.07 0.48
C LYS A 67 13.32 -12.10 1.18
N GLY A 68 12.71 -13.27 1.35
CA GLY A 68 11.43 -13.42 2.04
C GLY A 68 11.53 -13.10 3.53
N ARG A 69 12.64 -13.49 4.17
CA ARG A 69 12.93 -13.20 5.57
C ARG A 69 13.16 -11.71 5.81
N ASP A 70 13.88 -11.05 4.91
CA ASP A 70 14.14 -9.60 4.97
C ASP A 70 12.83 -8.80 4.89
N LEU A 71 11.91 -9.19 4.00
CA LEU A 71 10.58 -8.56 3.90
C LEU A 71 9.76 -8.72 5.19
N VAL A 72 9.82 -9.90 5.83
CA VAL A 72 9.14 -10.13 7.12
C VAL A 72 9.76 -9.27 8.23
N GLU A 73 11.08 -9.10 8.24
CA GLU A 73 11.78 -8.23 9.19
C GLU A 73 11.45 -6.75 8.98
N LEU A 74 11.39 -6.29 7.74
CA LEU A 74 10.92 -4.94 7.38
C LEU A 74 9.46 -4.73 7.81
N ALA A 75 8.58 -5.71 7.58
CA ALA A 75 7.19 -5.62 8.00
C ALA A 75 7.05 -5.56 9.54
N ARG A 76 7.88 -6.29 10.28
CA ARG A 76 7.94 -6.21 11.75
C ARG A 76 8.43 -4.86 12.23
N SER A 77 9.46 -4.32 11.58
CA SER A 77 10.02 -3.00 11.89
C SER A 77 9.03 -1.87 11.56
N ALA A 78 8.31 -1.96 10.44
CA ALA A 78 7.24 -1.04 10.06
C ALA A 78 6.08 -1.07 11.06
N LYS A 79 5.68 -2.26 11.56
CA LYS A 79 4.67 -2.36 12.63
C LYS A 79 5.10 -1.66 13.91
N LYS A 80 6.37 -1.80 14.31
CA LYS A 80 6.91 -1.09 15.48
C LYS A 80 6.90 0.42 15.29
N GLU A 81 7.15 0.91 14.09
CA GLU A 81 7.12 2.34 13.78
C GLU A 81 5.69 2.89 13.74
N ILE A 82 4.74 2.14 13.20
CA ILE A 82 3.30 2.50 13.23
C ILE A 82 2.80 2.61 14.68
N GLN A 83 3.29 1.75 15.57
CA GLN A 83 2.96 1.82 17.00
C GLN A 83 3.57 3.05 17.70
N ARG A 84 4.60 3.68 17.11
CA ARG A 84 5.18 4.93 17.58
C ARG A 84 4.49 6.16 17.02
N VAL A 85 3.63 6.00 16.02
CA VAL A 85 2.75 7.09 15.56
C VAL A 85 1.75 7.34 16.67
N VAL A 86 2.02 8.37 17.46
CA VAL A 86 1.08 8.95 18.40
C VAL A 86 -0.06 9.50 17.56
N TRP A 87 -1.11 8.70 17.38
CA TRP A 87 -2.27 9.15 16.64
C TRP A 87 -2.87 10.34 17.38
N PRO A 88 -3.07 11.48 16.68
CA PRO A 88 -3.54 12.71 17.31
C PRO A 88 -4.83 12.44 18.06
N THR A 89 -4.95 13.04 19.24
CA THR A 89 -6.14 12.89 20.07
C THR A 89 -7.35 13.50 19.36
N ARG A 90 -8.56 12.94 19.57
CA ARG A 90 -9.79 13.44 18.89
C ARG A 90 -10.01 14.95 19.11
N ALA A 91 -9.55 15.48 20.24
CA ALA A 91 -9.66 16.90 20.56
C ALA A 91 -8.83 17.79 19.61
N GLU A 92 -7.61 17.39 19.28
CA GLU A 92 -6.73 18.15 18.37
C GLU A 92 -7.29 18.15 16.94
N THR A 93 -7.75 16.98 16.46
CA THR A 93 -8.35 16.85 15.13
C THR A 93 -9.60 17.71 14.97
N ILE A 94 -10.45 17.75 16.00
CA ILE A 94 -11.68 18.57 16.00
C ILE A 94 -11.33 20.05 16.08
N GLN A 95 -10.32 20.45 16.86
CA GLN A 95 -9.90 21.85 16.94
C GLN A 95 -9.47 22.39 15.57
N THR A 96 -8.61 21.67 14.85
CA THR A 96 -8.17 22.11 13.53
C THR A 96 -9.32 22.08 12.52
N THR A 97 -10.18 21.07 12.55
CA THR A 97 -11.34 20.98 11.65
C THR A 97 -12.35 22.09 11.92
N ALA A 98 -12.59 22.45 13.18
CA ALA A 98 -13.48 23.54 13.56
C ALA A 98 -12.95 24.91 13.08
N ILE A 99 -11.64 25.16 13.22
CA ILE A 99 -11.02 26.39 12.68
C ILE A 99 -11.23 26.49 11.17
N VAL A 100 -11.00 25.40 10.43
CA VAL A 100 -11.22 25.35 8.98
C VAL A 100 -12.70 25.56 8.63
N LEU A 101 -13.62 24.92 9.35
CA LEU A 101 -15.06 25.10 9.16
C LEU A 101 -15.49 26.55 9.34
N VAL A 102 -15.00 27.21 10.40
CA VAL A 102 -15.29 28.64 10.64
C VAL A 102 -14.76 29.49 9.49
N ALA A 103 -13.52 29.25 9.04
CA ALA A 103 -12.95 29.99 7.92
C ALA A 103 -13.76 29.82 6.61
N VAL A 104 -14.15 28.59 6.28
CA VAL A 104 -14.98 28.29 5.10
C VAL A 104 -16.36 28.94 5.21
N LEU A 105 -16.96 28.95 6.41
CA LEU A 105 -18.28 29.56 6.64
C LEU A 105 -18.25 31.08 6.49
N VAL A 106 -17.19 31.74 6.98
CA VAL A 106 -16.98 33.18 6.79
C VAL A 106 -16.81 33.53 5.31
N VAL A 107 -15.94 32.80 4.59
CA VAL A 107 -15.71 33.05 3.16
C VAL A 107 -16.96 32.76 2.34
N GLY A 108 -17.65 31.64 2.61
CA GLY A 108 -18.89 31.28 1.93
C GLY A 108 -20.00 32.30 2.15
N LEU A 109 -20.15 32.82 3.37
CA LEU A 109 -21.12 33.87 3.68
C LEU A 109 -20.76 35.20 3.00
N MET A 110 -19.48 35.55 2.95
CA MET A 110 -19.01 36.76 2.27
C MET A 110 -19.29 36.70 0.77
N LEU A 111 -18.98 35.57 0.12
CA LEU A 111 -19.31 35.36 -1.29
C LEU A 111 -20.81 35.43 -1.52
N TRP A 112 -21.61 34.68 -0.73
CA TRP A 112 -23.07 34.70 -0.83
C TRP A 112 -23.68 36.11 -0.76
N LEU A 113 -23.15 36.97 0.12
CA LEU A 113 -23.60 38.36 0.24
C LEU A 113 -23.27 39.19 -1.03
N ILE A 114 -22.08 39.01 -1.59
CA ILE A 114 -21.66 39.68 -2.81
C ILE A 114 -22.49 39.19 -4.01
N ASP A 115 -22.67 37.88 -4.14
CA ASP A 115 -23.47 37.25 -5.19
C ASP A 115 -24.93 37.72 -5.16
N THR A 116 -25.54 37.82 -3.98
CA THR A 116 -26.92 38.34 -3.83
C THR A 116 -27.03 39.83 -4.14
N LEU A 117 -26.06 40.66 -3.72
CA LEU A 117 -26.00 42.08 -4.06
C LEU A 117 -25.83 42.31 -5.56
N LEU A 118 -24.92 41.57 -6.19
CA LEU A 118 -24.72 41.62 -7.65
C LEU A 118 -25.98 41.15 -8.39
N GLY A 119 -26.65 40.10 -7.91
CA GLY A 119 -27.91 39.63 -8.47
C GLY A 119 -29.02 40.68 -8.42
N TRP A 120 -29.17 41.38 -7.28
CA TRP A 120 -30.10 42.50 -7.15
C TRP A 120 -29.75 43.66 -8.08
N ALA A 121 -28.48 44.05 -8.15
CA ALA A 121 -28.02 45.13 -9.04
C ALA A 121 -28.30 44.79 -10.52
N MET A 122 -27.99 43.57 -10.95
CA MET A 122 -28.24 43.11 -12.31
C MET A 122 -29.75 43.04 -12.63
N SER A 123 -30.58 42.58 -11.69
CA SER A 123 -32.03 42.56 -11.90
C SER A 123 -32.63 43.97 -12.02
N GLY A 124 -32.04 44.97 -11.38
CA GLY A 124 -32.44 46.38 -11.53
C GLY A 124 -31.93 47.06 -12.79
N VAL A 125 -30.94 46.48 -13.48
CA VAL A 125 -30.40 46.99 -14.75
C VAL A 125 -31.08 46.34 -15.97
N ILE A 126 -31.44 45.06 -15.87
CA ILE A 126 -32.09 44.30 -16.95
C ILE A 126 -33.62 44.44 -16.91
N GLY A 127 -34.18 44.86 -15.77
CA GLY A 127 -35.58 45.27 -15.62
C GLY A 127 -35.81 46.73 -15.95
#